data_AF-A0A1J3F8M1-F1
#
_entry.id   AF-A0A1J3F8M1-F1
#
_cell.length_a   1.000
_cell.length_b   1.000
_cell.length_c   1.000
_cell.angle_alpha   90.00
_cell.angle_beta   90.00
_cell.angle_gamma   90.00
#
_symmetry.space_group_name_H-M   'P 1'
#
loop_
_entity.id
_entity.type
_entity.pdbx_description
1 polymer ?
#
loop_
_entity_poly.entity_id
_entity_poly.type
_entity_poly.pdbx_seq_one_letter_code
_entity_poly.pdbx_strand_id
1 'polypeptide(L)'
;LVFEDLAELLYKHYTTSPCMDSKGVPIMVRLMKLFDSVDDFSEHLWRDAQERSGLMNGMSSADSKMLQKLKIICKKSVEQAKHLATIYEPYTFYGGRFDNSNTQRLMEKMSEEEKREFGFDVGSINWKD
;
A
#
# COMPACT_ATOMS: atom_id res chain seq x y z
N LEU A 1 11.45 9.09 -5.28
CA LEU A 1 10.47 8.50 -4.35
C LEU A 1 10.62 6.98 -4.39
N VAL A 2 11.01 6.38 -3.28
CA VAL A 2 10.92 4.92 -3.08
C VAL A 2 9.59 4.58 -2.40
N PHE A 3 9.19 3.30 -2.41
CA PHE A 3 7.90 2.88 -1.82
C PHE A 3 7.79 3.22 -0.32
N GLU A 4 8.91 3.20 0.40
CA GLU A 4 9.01 3.64 1.80
C GLU A 4 8.62 5.10 1.98
N ASP A 5 9.19 6.00 1.16
CA ASP A 5 8.84 7.42 1.19
C ASP A 5 7.33 7.62 0.92
N LEU A 6 6.79 6.89 -0.05
CA LEU A 6 5.37 6.96 -0.40
C LEU A 6 4.49 6.51 0.78
N ALA A 7 4.84 5.41 1.44
CA ALA A 7 4.12 4.91 2.61
C ALA A 7 4.11 5.93 3.75
N GLU A 8 5.24 6.62 3.99
CA GLU A 8 5.32 7.70 4.97
C GLU A 8 4.45 8.91 4.61
N LEU A 9 4.49 9.34 3.35
CA LEU A 9 3.70 10.47 2.87
C LEU A 9 2.20 10.21 3.02
N LEU A 10 1.74 9.02 2.61
CA LEU A 10 0.35 8.60 2.78
C LEU A 10 -0.05 8.59 4.25
N TYR A 11 0.80 8.03 5.12
CA TYR A 11 0.55 8.00 6.55
C TYR A 11 0.42 9.42 7.15
N LYS A 12 1.36 10.31 6.83
CA LYS A 12 1.33 11.71 7.30
C LYS A 12 0.06 12.42 6.82
N HIS A 13 -0.27 12.30 5.54
CA HIS A 13 -1.47 12.92 4.95
C HIS A 13 -2.75 12.50 5.65
N TYR A 14 -3.01 11.19 5.79
CA TYR A 14 -4.23 10.71 6.45
C TYR A 14 -4.24 10.90 7.96
N THR A 15 -3.08 11.15 8.58
CA THR A 15 -3.01 11.55 9.99
C THR A 15 -3.45 13.01 10.16
N THR A 16 -3.04 13.90 9.25
CA THR A 16 -3.39 15.33 9.31
C THR A 16 -4.79 15.63 8.75
N SER A 17 -5.23 14.86 7.76
CA SER A 17 -6.52 15.01 7.07
C SER A 17 -7.20 13.65 6.95
N PRO A 18 -7.76 13.11 8.05
CA PRO A 18 -8.34 11.78 8.05
C PRO A 18 -9.64 11.73 7.26
N CYS A 19 -9.85 10.62 6.56
CA CYS A 19 -11.17 10.29 6.03
C CYS A 19 -12.14 10.03 7.19
N MET A 20 -13.37 10.47 7.05
CA MET A 20 -14.42 10.21 8.04
C MET A 20 -15.22 8.96 7.65
N ASP A 21 -15.55 8.13 8.63
CA ASP A 21 -16.49 7.05 8.43
C ASP A 21 -17.95 7.57 8.32
N SER A 22 -18.91 6.66 8.13
CA SER A 22 -20.33 7.02 8.02
C SER A 22 -20.93 7.62 9.29
N LYS A 23 -20.21 7.57 10.42
CA LYS A 23 -20.59 8.15 11.72
C LYS A 23 -19.84 9.45 12.02
N GLY A 24 -19.02 9.94 11.10
CA GLY A 24 -18.19 11.12 11.30
C GLY A 24 -16.96 10.87 12.18
N VAL A 25 -16.57 9.61 12.39
CA VAL A 25 -15.37 9.26 13.15
C VAL A 25 -14.16 9.19 12.22
N PRO A 26 -13.03 9.82 12.56
CA PRO A 26 -11.79 9.73 11.79
C PRO A 26 -11.30 8.28 11.65
N ILE A 27 -11.02 7.87 10.40
CA ILE A 27 -10.43 6.58 10.09
C ILE A 27 -8.91 6.67 10.33
N MET A 28 -8.43 5.95 11.34
CA MET A 28 -7.00 5.90 11.66
C MET A 28 -6.25 4.98 10.70
N VAL A 29 -5.52 5.58 9.75
CA VAL A 29 -4.62 4.85 8.86
C VAL A 29 -3.33 4.54 9.59
N ARG A 30 -2.95 3.26 9.65
CA ARG A 30 -1.66 2.84 10.20
C ARG A 30 -0.58 2.98 9.13
N LEU A 31 0.67 3.20 9.56
CA LEU A 31 1.81 3.15 8.66
C LEU A 31 1.84 1.78 7.97
N MET A 32 1.94 1.79 6.64
CA MET A 32 1.93 0.57 5.84
C MET A 32 3.19 -0.24 6.13
N LYS A 33 3.02 -1.53 6.39
CA LYS A 33 4.13 -2.47 6.44
C LYS A 33 4.46 -2.91 5.02
N LEU A 34 5.71 -2.72 4.62
CA LEU A 34 6.24 -3.18 3.34
C LEU A 34 6.89 -4.56 3.50
N PHE A 35 6.97 -5.27 2.38
CA PHE A 35 7.48 -6.64 2.30
C PHE A 35 8.39 -6.76 1.08
N ASP A 36 9.37 -7.65 1.16
CA ASP A 36 10.34 -7.86 0.09
C ASP A 36 9.87 -8.91 -0.93
N SER A 37 8.84 -9.70 -0.58
CA SER A 37 8.28 -10.72 -1.44
C SER A 37 6.77 -10.89 -1.27
N VAL A 38 6.11 -11.44 -2.29
CA VAL A 38 4.69 -11.83 -2.24
C VAL A 38 4.45 -12.92 -1.20
N ASP A 39 5.43 -13.81 -0.99
CA ASP A 39 5.33 -14.88 0.00
C ASP A 39 5.34 -14.31 1.42
N ASP A 40 6.27 -13.43 1.76
CA ASP A 40 6.32 -12.76 3.07
C ASP A 40 5.04 -11.96 3.36
N PHE A 41 4.54 -11.25 2.35
CA PHE A 41 3.26 -10.55 2.43
C PHE A 41 2.09 -11.51 2.70
N SER A 42 2.04 -12.63 1.97
CA SER A 42 0.97 -13.63 2.09
C SER A 42 0.98 -14.33 3.45
N GLU A 43 2.16 -14.71 3.94
CA GLU A 43 2.31 -15.31 5.27
C GLU A 43 1.88 -14.35 6.38
N HIS A 44 2.28 -13.08 6.28
CA HIS A 44 1.86 -12.05 7.22
C HIS A 44 0.34 -11.89 7.25
N LEU A 45 -0.28 -11.83 6.07
CA LEU A 45 -1.73 -11.62 5.93
C LEU A 45 -2.52 -12.84 6.44
N TRP A 46 -2.00 -14.05 6.21
CA TRP A 46 -2.56 -15.28 6.76
C TRP A 46 -2.52 -15.29 8.28
N ARG A 47 -1.39 -14.92 8.89
CA ARG A 47 -1.26 -14.83 10.35
C ARG A 47 -2.22 -13.80 10.95
N ASP A 48 -2.27 -12.59 10.38
CA ASP A 48 -3.18 -11.52 10.86
C ASP A 48 -4.66 -11.95 10.76
N ALA A 49 -5.03 -12.67 9.69
CA ALA A 49 -6.37 -13.21 9.52
C ALA A 49 -6.71 -14.31 10.54
N GLN A 50 -5.75 -15.17 10.92
CA GLN A 50 -5.93 -16.18 11.96
C GLN A 50 -6.13 -15.55 13.34
N GLU A 51 -5.33 -14.54 13.68
CA GLU A 51 -5.45 -13.80 14.95
C GLU A 51 -6.83 -13.11 15.05
N ARG A 52 -7.23 -12.39 14.00
CA ARG A 52 -8.51 -11.67 13.97
C ARG A 52 -9.74 -12.56 13.94
N SER A 53 -9.63 -13.77 13.39
CA SER A 53 -10.74 -14.74 13.38
C SER A 53 -10.91 -15.47 14.71
N GLY A 54 -10.08 -15.18 15.72
CA GLY A 54 -10.14 -15.82 17.04
C GLY A 54 -9.66 -17.28 17.03
N LEU A 55 -8.97 -17.71 15.96
CA LEU A 55 -8.47 -19.08 15.80
C LEU A 55 -7.44 -19.46 16.87
N MET A 56 -6.73 -18.47 17.40
CA MET A 56 -5.68 -18.63 18.41
C MET A 56 -6.19 -18.57 19.86
N ASN A 57 -7.38 -18.00 20.09
CA ASN A 57 -7.83 -17.60 21.45
C ASN A 57 -8.84 -18.54 22.10
N GLY A 58 -9.02 -19.78 21.60
CA GLY A 58 -9.73 -20.83 22.36
C GLY A 58 -11.17 -20.51 22.79
N MET A 59 -11.93 -19.74 22.00
CA MET A 59 -13.29 -19.34 22.37
C MET A 59 -14.25 -20.56 22.32
N SER A 60 -14.95 -20.79 23.43
CA SER A 60 -15.78 -21.96 23.73
C SER A 60 -17.03 -22.12 22.86
N SER A 61 -17.17 -23.32 22.25
CA SER A 61 -18.33 -24.14 21.87
C SER A 61 -19.70 -23.56 21.42
N ALA A 62 -20.10 -22.33 21.74
CA ALA A 62 -21.45 -21.83 21.43
C ALA A 62 -21.59 -21.22 20.01
N ASP A 63 -20.48 -20.83 19.38
CA ASP A 63 -20.47 -20.07 18.11
C ASP A 63 -19.81 -20.80 16.93
N SER A 64 -19.77 -22.14 16.92
CA SER A 64 -18.99 -22.91 15.93
C SER A 64 -19.33 -22.57 14.47
N LYS A 65 -20.61 -22.30 14.17
CA LYS A 65 -21.08 -21.92 12.83
C LYS A 65 -20.71 -20.49 12.45
N MET A 66 -20.79 -19.53 13.39
CA MET A 66 -20.33 -18.16 13.14
C MET A 66 -18.81 -18.12 12.99
N LEU A 67 -18.08 -18.84 13.84
CA LEU A 67 -16.64 -19.00 13.75
C LEU A 67 -16.23 -19.65 12.42
N GLN A 68 -16.91 -20.70 11.97
CA GLN A 68 -16.69 -21.30 10.65
C GLN A 68 -16.93 -20.32 9.51
N LYS A 69 -18.01 -19.52 9.56
CA LYS A 69 -18.27 -18.48 8.56
C LYS A 69 -17.16 -17.44 8.54
N LEU A 70 -16.71 -16.97 9.72
CA LEU A 70 -15.61 -16.01 9.83
C LEU A 70 -14.31 -16.58 9.26
N LYS A 71 -13.99 -17.84 9.55
CA LYS A 71 -12.84 -18.55 8.96
C LYS A 71 -12.91 -18.58 7.43
N ILE A 72 -14.08 -18.89 6.86
CA ILE A 72 -14.26 -18.92 5.41
C ILE A 72 -14.07 -17.52 4.81
N ILE A 73 -14.61 -16.48 5.45
CA ILE A 73 -14.45 -15.09 4.99
C ILE A 73 -12.98 -14.70 5.04
N CYS A 74 -12.30 -14.89 6.17
CA CYS A 74 -10.87 -14.60 6.33
C CYS A 74 -10.02 -15.32 5.28
N LYS A 75 -10.27 -16.63 5.07
CA LYS A 75 -9.55 -17.39 4.04
C LYS A 75 -9.77 -16.79 2.65
N LYS A 76 -11.02 -16.49 2.27
CA LYS A 76 -11.32 -15.87 0.97
C LYS A 76 -10.65 -14.50 0.80
N SER A 77 -10.65 -13.68 1.85
CA SER A 77 -9.96 -12.39 1.84
C SER A 77 -8.45 -12.55 1.66
N VAL A 78 -7.84 -13.55 2.30
CA VAL A 78 -6.40 -13.85 2.14
C VAL A 78 -6.10 -14.28 0.70
N GLU A 79 -6.88 -15.20 0.15
CA GLU A 79 -6.71 -15.66 -1.24
C GLU A 79 -6.86 -14.50 -2.24
N GLN A 80 -7.82 -13.61 -2.02
CA GLN A 80 -8.01 -12.43 -2.86
C GLN A 80 -6.83 -11.46 -2.75
N ALA A 81 -6.34 -11.18 -1.54
CA ALA A 81 -5.17 -10.34 -1.34
C ALA A 81 -3.91 -10.94 -1.96
N LYS A 82 -3.71 -12.26 -1.83
CA LYS A 82 -2.62 -12.98 -2.48
C LYS A 82 -2.70 -12.89 -4.00
N HIS A 83 -3.88 -13.12 -4.58
CA HIS A 83 -4.08 -12.99 -6.02
C HIS A 83 -3.74 -11.58 -6.52
N LEU A 84 -4.18 -10.53 -5.79
CA LEU A 84 -3.84 -9.15 -6.11
C LEU A 84 -2.32 -8.90 -6.02
N ALA A 85 -1.67 -9.40 -4.97
CA ALA A 85 -0.21 -9.28 -4.84
C ALA A 85 0.53 -9.95 -6.01
N THR A 86 0.07 -11.11 -6.46
CA THR A 86 0.66 -11.81 -7.62
C THR A 86 0.49 -11.03 -8.93
N ILE A 87 -0.68 -10.45 -9.22
CA ILE A 87 -0.87 -9.69 -10.48
C ILE A 87 -0.09 -8.36 -10.47
N TYR A 88 0.14 -7.78 -9.29
CA TYR A 88 0.90 -6.55 -9.14
C TYR A 88 2.39 -6.76 -8.87
N GLU A 89 2.82 -8.02 -8.71
CA GLU A 89 4.19 -8.38 -8.40
C GLU A 89 5.25 -7.65 -9.26
N PRO A 90 5.14 -7.64 -10.61
CA PRO A 90 6.14 -6.98 -11.45
C PRO A 90 6.15 -5.45 -11.32
N TYR A 91 5.16 -4.85 -10.66
CA TYR A 91 5.08 -3.41 -10.44
C TYR A 91 5.49 -3.00 -9.02
N THR A 92 5.25 -3.87 -8.03
CA THR A 92 5.47 -3.55 -6.61
C THR A 92 6.74 -4.15 -6.03
N PHE A 93 7.21 -5.29 -6.56
CA PHE A 93 8.42 -5.98 -6.07
C PHE A 93 9.58 -5.98 -7.07
N TYR A 94 9.35 -5.53 -8.31
CA TYR A 94 10.43 -5.38 -9.27
C TYR A 94 11.34 -4.20 -8.90
N GLY A 95 12.59 -4.49 -8.57
CA GLY A 95 13.59 -3.49 -8.19
C GLY A 95 14.15 -2.67 -9.37
N GLY A 96 13.74 -2.95 -10.60
CA GLY A 96 14.22 -2.22 -11.77
C GLY A 96 13.75 -0.77 -11.76
N ARG A 97 14.66 0.13 -12.14
CA ARG A 97 14.39 1.57 -12.28
C ARG A 97 14.72 1.98 -13.71
N PHE A 98 13.94 2.90 -14.24
CA PHE A 98 14.24 3.51 -15.53
C PHE A 98 15.28 4.61 -15.34
N ASP A 99 16.35 4.53 -16.12
CA ASP A 99 17.30 5.64 -16.23
C ASP A 99 16.61 6.87 -16.83
N ASN A 100 16.86 8.04 -16.25
CA ASN A 100 16.33 9.31 -16.75
C ASN A 100 17.45 10.25 -17.24
N SER A 101 18.67 9.76 -17.43
CA SER A 101 19.83 10.58 -17.82
C SER A 101 19.59 11.34 -19.13
N ASN A 102 18.89 10.73 -20.10
CA ASN A 102 18.53 11.40 -21.35
C ASN A 102 17.56 12.58 -21.14
N THR A 103 16.56 12.40 -20.26
CA THR A 103 15.62 13.46 -19.91
C THR A 103 16.32 14.58 -19.16
N GLN A 104 17.22 14.26 -18.24
CA GLN A 104 18.04 15.25 -17.52
C GLN A 104 18.89 16.08 -18.49
N ARG A 105 19.63 15.43 -19.40
CA ARG A 105 20.44 16.11 -20.43
C ARG A 105 19.60 16.95 -21.39
N LEU A 106 18.37 16.54 -21.66
CA LEU A 106 17.45 17.32 -22.47
C LEU A 106 17.03 18.60 -21.72
N MET A 107 16.66 18.48 -20.44
CA MET A 107 16.30 19.62 -19.59
C MET A 107 17.45 20.63 -19.43
N GLU A 108 18.70 20.16 -19.32
CA GLU A 108 19.89 21.03 -19.25
C GLU A 108 20.05 21.93 -20.49
N LYS A 109 19.55 21.48 -21.65
CA LYS A 109 19.64 22.19 -22.92
C LYS A 109 18.44 23.08 -23.21
N MET A 110 17.35 22.94 -22.48
CA MET A 110 16.15 23.76 -22.65
C MET A 110 16.38 25.17 -22.11
N SER A 111 15.80 26.14 -22.80
CA SER A 111 15.57 27.49 -22.28
C SER A 111 14.59 27.49 -21.10
N GLU A 112 14.57 28.57 -20.32
CA GLU A 112 13.65 28.72 -19.19
C GLU A 112 12.18 28.82 -19.66
N GLU A 113 11.95 29.35 -20.86
CA GLU A 113 10.64 29.34 -21.52
C GLU A 113 10.17 27.90 -21.80
N GLU A 114 11.02 27.09 -22.43
CA GLU A 114 10.71 25.69 -22.77
C GLU A 114 10.46 24.82 -21.53
N LYS A 115 11.28 24.98 -20.48
CA LYS A 115 11.08 24.24 -19.21
C LYS A 115 9.71 24.52 -18.59
N ARG A 116 9.28 25.79 -18.61
CA ARG A 116 7.99 26.22 -18.07
C ARG A 116 6.81 25.74 -18.92
N GLU A 117 6.95 25.79 -20.25
CA GLU A 117 5.86 25.41 -21.16
C GLU A 117 5.65 23.89 -21.20
N PHE A 118 6.73 23.10 -21.19
CA PHE A 118 6.62 21.65 -21.29
C PHE A 118 6.39 20.93 -19.95
N GLY A 119 6.75 21.53 -18.82
CA GLY A 119 6.52 20.94 -17.49
C GLY A 119 7.26 19.62 -17.26
N PHE A 120 8.43 19.43 -17.88
CA PHE A 120 9.21 18.18 -17.80
C PHE A 120 9.86 17.91 -16.43
N ASP A 121 9.85 18.88 -15.51
CA ASP A 121 10.43 18.72 -14.18
C ASP A 121 9.48 17.98 -13.23
N VAL A 122 9.43 16.65 -13.33
CA VAL A 122 8.74 15.79 -12.36
C VAL A 122 9.31 15.90 -10.94
N GLY A 123 10.54 16.42 -10.76
CA GLY A 123 11.13 16.67 -9.45
C GLY A 123 10.52 17.88 -8.74
N SER A 124 9.87 18.78 -9.48
CA SER A 124 9.20 19.97 -8.92
C SER A 124 7.92 19.65 -8.14
N ILE A 125 7.39 18.43 -8.24
CA ILE A 125 6.17 18.01 -7.53
C ILE A 125 6.45 18.02 -6.02
N ASN A 126 5.78 18.91 -5.29
CA ASN A 126 5.78 18.88 -3.83
C ASN A 126 4.79 17.81 -3.34
N TRP A 127 5.30 16.62 -3.06
CA TRP A 127 4.48 15.50 -2.58
C TRP A 127 3.89 15.67 -1.17
N LYS A 128 4.19 16.78 -0.48
CA LYS A 128 3.66 17.08 0.87
C LYS A 128 2.51 18.09 0.88
N ASP A 129 2.30 18.81 -0.21
CA ASP A 129 1.20 19.75 -0.39
C ASP A 129 0.05 19.06 -1.14
#